data_AF-A0AAV8GLF6-F1
#
_entry.id   AF-A0AAV8GLF6-F1
#
_cell.length_a   1.000
_cell.length_b   1.000
_cell.length_c   1.000
_cell.angle_alpha   90.00
_cell.angle_beta   90.00
_cell.angle_gamma   90.00
#
_symmetry.space_group_name_H-M   'P 1'
#
loop_
_entity.id
_entity.type
_entity.pdbx_description
1 polymer ?
#
loop_
_entity_poly.entity_id
_entity_poly.type
_entity_poly.pdbx_seq_one_letter_code
_entity_poly.pdbx_strand_id
1 'polypeptide(L)'
;MVTMRDQSCHSQWYSLVELTPFLGILLDRKSHEIGVGVTDGISFWLIDANLHIWLDPNSDITSAKVVNQVKETSISRDYSSQSLNGTFEIKAGRTSYFSGWVNSSFGNLTTYVSNENEFNSLVKFTNNGNKKYVLMNTNQNRLVKISSGEQGDGIISQETYESKYPIQVITKTVPGENDTYTLITSLSHSLYEKQHCESGNEVHASYLIDKQEADGWMLAQDHSVLSGSASTWQRYEYGDEDSVYSRVVQVKDGVILSDNVTEGSALRHFSW
;
A
#
# COMPACT_ATOMS: atom_id res chain seq x y z
N MET A 1 -11.82 27.51 -10.93
CA MET A 1 -12.95 26.57 -10.83
C MET A 1 -12.56 25.20 -10.25
N VAL A 2 -11.39 24.96 -9.64
CA VAL A 2 -11.10 23.65 -8.99
C VAL A 2 -11.40 23.76 -7.49
N THR A 3 -12.03 22.75 -6.90
CA THR A 3 -12.33 22.65 -5.46
C THR A 3 -11.57 21.53 -4.79
N MET A 4 -11.72 21.46 -3.47
CA MET A 4 -11.50 20.24 -2.70
C MET A 4 -12.17 19.01 -3.31
N ARG A 5 -11.60 17.84 -2.98
CA ARG A 5 -12.29 16.56 -3.03
C ARG A 5 -13.67 16.69 -2.36
N ASP A 6 -14.65 15.98 -2.91
CA ASP A 6 -15.98 15.87 -2.32
C ASP A 6 -15.84 15.43 -0.84
N GLN A 7 -16.63 16.05 0.03
CA GLN A 7 -16.68 15.72 1.46
C GLN A 7 -17.35 14.36 1.71
N SER A 8 -17.86 13.69 0.67
CA SER A 8 -18.49 12.38 0.79
C SER A 8 -17.47 11.27 1.02
N CYS A 9 -17.86 10.26 1.80
CA CYS A 9 -17.01 9.11 2.12
C CYS A 9 -16.94 8.05 1.00
N HIS A 10 -17.37 8.36 -0.23
CA HIS A 10 -17.40 7.38 -1.32
C HIS A 10 -15.99 7.01 -1.82
N SER A 11 -15.86 5.70 -2.08
CA SER A 11 -14.61 4.94 -2.22
C SER A 11 -13.68 5.43 -3.32
N GLN A 12 -12.43 5.72 -2.96
CA GLN A 12 -11.33 5.82 -3.91
C GLN A 12 -10.11 5.08 -3.36
N TRP A 13 -9.90 3.89 -3.92
CA TRP A 13 -8.86 2.93 -3.58
C TRP A 13 -7.59 3.18 -4.39
N TYR A 14 -6.85 4.24 -4.12
CA TYR A 14 -5.48 4.35 -4.64
C TYR A 14 -4.60 5.12 -3.67
N SER A 15 -3.31 4.79 -3.69
CA SER A 15 -2.21 5.51 -3.03
C SER A 15 -2.13 6.94 -3.58
N LEU A 16 -3.11 7.77 -3.22
CA LEU A 16 -3.30 9.09 -3.77
C LEU A 16 -2.40 10.05 -3.01
N VAL A 17 -1.49 10.69 -3.73
CA VAL A 17 -0.91 11.95 -3.27
C VAL A 17 -2.07 12.95 -3.22
N GLU A 18 -2.51 13.31 -2.02
CA GLU A 18 -3.58 14.29 -1.84
C GLU A 18 -3.06 15.69 -2.19
N LEU A 19 -3.48 16.21 -3.34
CA LEU A 19 -3.01 17.48 -3.89
C LEU A 19 -3.81 18.69 -3.39
N THR A 20 -4.93 18.48 -2.70
CA THR A 20 -5.81 19.57 -2.25
C THR A 20 -5.10 20.64 -1.41
N PRO A 21 -4.19 20.30 -0.46
CA PRO A 21 -3.38 21.30 0.25
C PRO A 21 -2.55 22.23 -0.65
N PHE A 22 -2.28 21.83 -1.89
CA PHE A 22 -1.44 22.53 -2.86
C PHE A 22 -2.22 23.33 -3.90
N LEU A 23 -3.56 23.41 -3.81
CA LEU A 23 -4.38 24.13 -4.78
C LEU A 23 -3.97 25.61 -4.96
N GLY A 24 -3.42 26.25 -3.91
CA GLY A 24 -2.90 27.62 -4.03
C GLY A 24 -1.75 27.77 -5.02
N ILE A 25 -1.00 26.70 -5.30
CA ILE A 25 0.05 26.67 -6.32
C ILE A 25 -0.54 26.25 -7.67
N LEU A 26 -1.48 25.29 -7.68
CA LEU A 26 -2.06 24.71 -8.91
C LEU A 26 -3.05 25.64 -9.62
N LEU A 27 -3.59 26.66 -8.94
CA LEU A 27 -4.61 27.56 -9.47
C LEU A 27 -4.08 28.93 -9.92
N ASP A 28 -2.76 29.04 -10.12
CA ASP A 28 -2.10 30.31 -10.49
C ASP A 28 -2.18 30.64 -12.01
N ARG A 29 -2.87 29.81 -12.79
CA ARG A 29 -3.05 29.90 -14.25
C ARG A 29 -1.75 29.76 -15.05
N LYS A 30 -0.72 29.13 -14.50
CA LYS A 30 0.53 28.85 -15.22
C LYS A 30 0.63 27.37 -15.59
N SER A 31 1.65 27.06 -16.39
CA SER A 31 2.04 25.68 -16.65
C SER A 31 2.66 25.07 -15.39
N HIS A 32 2.28 23.83 -15.09
CA HIS A 32 2.82 23.08 -13.96
C HIS A 32 3.46 21.78 -14.44
N GLU A 33 4.46 21.30 -13.70
CA GLU A 33 5.10 20.02 -13.90
C GLU A 33 4.97 19.20 -12.63
N ILE A 34 4.53 17.94 -12.76
CA ILE A 34 4.50 16.96 -11.68
C ILE A 34 5.53 15.89 -12.02
N GLY A 35 6.57 15.77 -11.19
CA GLY A 35 7.64 14.81 -11.36
C GLY A 35 7.59 13.71 -10.30
N VAL A 36 7.80 12.47 -10.73
CA VAL A 36 8.03 11.31 -9.84
C VAL A 36 9.49 10.93 -9.92
N GLY A 37 10.16 10.92 -8.77
CA GLY A 37 11.56 10.52 -8.66
C GLY A 37 11.69 9.26 -7.82
N VAL A 38 12.48 8.30 -8.29
CA VAL A 38 12.87 7.13 -7.51
C VAL A 38 14.33 7.26 -7.11
N THR A 39 14.55 7.33 -5.80
CA THR A 39 15.91 7.32 -5.22
C THR A 39 16.31 5.87 -4.96
N ASP A 40 17.58 5.54 -5.21
CA ASP A 40 18.15 4.21 -4.97
C ASP A 40 17.43 3.05 -5.71
N GLY A 41 16.86 3.35 -6.88
CA GLY A 41 16.11 2.39 -7.69
C GLY A 41 16.97 1.44 -8.53
N ILE A 42 16.38 0.30 -8.95
CA ILE A 42 16.93 -0.56 -10.00
C ILE A 42 16.78 0.09 -11.39
N SER A 43 17.26 -0.58 -12.44
CA SER A 43 17.40 -0.02 -13.80
C SER A 43 16.12 0.48 -14.47
N PHE A 44 14.92 0.07 -14.02
CA PHE A 44 13.65 0.60 -14.53
C PHE A 44 12.53 0.51 -13.48
N TRP A 45 11.53 1.37 -13.64
CA TRP A 45 10.31 1.40 -12.84
C TRP A 45 9.10 1.58 -13.77
N LEU A 46 8.10 0.72 -13.60
CA LEU A 46 6.80 0.89 -14.24
C LEU A 46 5.98 1.82 -13.37
N ILE A 47 5.60 2.97 -13.91
CA ILE A 47 4.84 4.01 -13.22
C ILE A 47 3.62 4.31 -14.08
N ASP A 48 2.45 4.28 -13.46
CA ASP A 48 1.21 4.84 -13.99
C ASP A 48 0.76 5.99 -13.09
N ALA A 49 0.15 7.02 -13.68
CA ALA A 49 -0.28 8.20 -12.95
C ALA A 49 -1.59 8.73 -13.53
N ASN A 50 -2.59 8.85 -12.66
CA ASN A 50 -3.88 9.46 -12.96
C ASN A 50 -4.07 10.69 -12.09
N LEU A 51 -4.60 11.77 -12.67
CA LEU A 51 -4.90 13.00 -11.96
C LEU A 51 -6.41 13.21 -11.90
N HIS A 52 -6.95 13.20 -10.69
CA HIS A 52 -8.36 13.45 -10.43
C HIS A 52 -8.54 14.87 -9.90
N ILE A 53 -9.46 15.64 -10.48
CA ILE A 53 -9.73 17.04 -10.16
C ILE A 53 -11.23 17.22 -10.02
N TRP A 54 -11.66 17.93 -8.98
CA TRP A 54 -13.04 18.32 -8.77
C TRP A 54 -13.22 19.80 -9.09
N LEU A 55 -14.32 20.15 -9.76
CA LEU A 55 -14.61 21.53 -10.13
C LEU A 55 -15.71 22.11 -9.24
N ASP A 56 -15.62 23.42 -8.98
CA ASP A 56 -16.67 24.17 -8.28
C ASP A 56 -17.80 24.42 -9.27
N PRO A 57 -18.99 23.80 -9.09
CA PRO A 57 -20.08 24.02 -10.02
C PRO A 57 -20.70 25.42 -9.89
N ASN A 58 -20.49 26.10 -8.75
CA ASN A 58 -21.16 27.36 -8.43
C ASN A 58 -20.18 28.55 -8.30
N SER A 59 -18.91 28.38 -8.67
CA SER A 59 -17.94 29.47 -8.69
C SER A 59 -16.93 29.37 -9.83
N ASP A 60 -16.85 30.41 -10.64
CA ASP A 60 -15.84 30.54 -11.70
C ASP A 60 -14.42 30.71 -11.11
N ILE A 61 -14.30 31.24 -9.89
CA ILE A 61 -13.04 31.58 -9.23
C ILE A 61 -12.99 30.95 -7.85
N THR A 62 -11.92 30.19 -7.60
CA THR A 62 -11.57 29.66 -6.28
C THR A 62 -10.24 30.28 -5.85
N SER A 63 -10.12 30.69 -4.59
CA SER A 63 -8.85 31.14 -4.02
C SER A 63 -8.33 30.09 -3.06
N ALA A 64 -7.03 29.84 -3.07
CA ALA A 64 -6.42 28.83 -2.23
C ALA A 64 -5.02 29.24 -1.82
N LYS A 65 -4.53 28.67 -0.71
CA LYS A 65 -3.19 28.91 -0.21
C LYS A 65 -2.64 27.69 0.51
N VAL A 66 -1.37 27.38 0.25
CA VAL A 66 -0.60 26.41 1.03
C VAL A 66 -0.22 27.03 2.37
N VAL A 67 -0.50 26.32 3.46
CA VAL A 67 -0.23 26.76 4.83
C VAL A 67 1.05 26.10 5.36
N ASN A 68 1.13 24.77 5.35
CA ASN A 68 2.29 24.02 5.84
C ASN A 68 2.73 22.94 4.87
N GLN A 69 4.04 22.70 4.82
CA GLN A 69 4.65 21.60 4.07
C GLN A 69 5.88 21.07 4.80
N VAL A 70 5.71 19.96 5.53
CA VAL A 70 6.78 19.28 6.27
C VAL A 70 6.99 17.89 5.67
N LYS A 71 8.25 17.50 5.47
CA LYS A 71 8.64 16.20 4.91
C LYS A 71 9.90 15.73 5.63
N GLU A 72 9.88 14.53 6.17
CA GLU A 72 11.04 13.90 6.79
C GLU A 72 11.26 12.52 6.19
N THR A 73 12.53 12.10 6.10
CA THR A 73 12.90 10.80 5.55
C THR A 73 14.12 10.29 6.29
N SER A 74 14.06 9.02 6.69
CA SER A 74 15.16 8.30 7.33
C SER A 74 15.42 7.02 6.55
N ILE A 75 16.70 6.68 6.36
CA ILE A 75 17.11 5.43 5.73
C ILE A 75 18.32 4.91 6.49
N SER A 76 18.25 3.66 6.96
CA SER A 76 19.39 2.94 7.54
C SER A 76 19.64 1.66 6.74
N ARG A 77 20.93 1.30 6.62
CA ARG A 77 21.38 0.12 5.89
C ARG A 77 22.45 -0.56 6.70
N ASP A 78 22.22 -1.83 7.01
CA ASP A 78 23.16 -2.65 7.77
C ASP A 78 23.48 -3.91 6.99
N TYR A 79 24.74 -4.30 7.03
CA TYR A 79 25.24 -5.47 6.32
C TYR A 79 26.30 -6.18 7.14
N SER A 80 26.22 -7.50 7.15
CA SER A 80 27.26 -8.38 7.68
C SER A 80 27.38 -9.61 6.80
N SER A 81 28.60 -10.08 6.57
CA SER A 81 28.81 -11.32 5.83
C SER A 81 30.04 -12.07 6.32
N GLN A 82 29.97 -13.39 6.17
CA GLN A 82 31.11 -14.27 6.31
C GLN A 82 30.98 -15.38 5.25
N SER A 83 31.89 -15.37 4.28
CA SER A 83 31.85 -16.29 3.13
C SER A 83 30.50 -16.18 2.39
N LEU A 84 29.79 -17.30 2.20
CA LEU A 84 28.49 -17.34 1.54
C LEU A 84 27.30 -17.05 2.48
N ASN A 85 27.57 -16.80 3.77
CA ASN A 85 26.54 -16.40 4.73
C ASN A 85 26.56 -14.89 4.89
N GLY A 86 25.40 -14.30 5.12
CA GLY A 86 25.32 -12.86 5.35
C GLY A 86 23.91 -12.39 5.64
N THR A 87 23.81 -11.18 6.15
CA THR A 87 22.57 -10.49 6.48
C THR A 87 22.64 -9.09 5.89
N PHE A 88 21.61 -8.68 5.18
CA PHE A 88 21.43 -7.37 4.58
C PHE A 88 20.10 -6.82 5.07
N GLU A 89 20.13 -5.69 5.77
CA GLU A 89 18.95 -5.06 6.34
C GLU A 89 18.84 -3.62 5.84
N ILE A 90 17.64 -3.22 5.44
CA ILE A 90 17.30 -1.85 5.07
C ILE A 90 16.06 -1.47 5.87
N LYS A 91 16.12 -0.32 6.53
CA LYS A 91 14.96 0.32 7.13
C LYS A 91 14.81 1.70 6.53
N ALA A 92 13.60 2.06 6.14
CA ALA A 92 13.30 3.39 5.67
C ALA A 92 12.00 3.88 6.31
N GLY A 93 11.98 5.14 6.70
CA GLY A 93 10.81 5.83 7.22
C GLY A 93 10.60 7.12 6.43
N ARG A 94 9.35 7.45 6.14
CA ARG A 94 8.98 8.73 5.53
C ARG A 94 7.71 9.27 6.16
N THR A 95 7.80 10.43 6.76
CA THR A 95 6.64 11.16 7.27
C THR A 95 6.45 12.44 6.46
N SER A 96 5.20 12.84 6.26
CA SER A 96 4.89 14.09 5.59
C SER A 96 3.61 14.67 6.14
N TYR A 97 3.61 15.99 6.32
CA TYR A 97 2.46 16.75 6.75
C TYR A 97 2.25 17.94 5.81
N PHE A 98 1.04 18.06 5.27
CA PHE A 98 0.64 19.14 4.38
C PHE A 98 -0.63 19.78 4.90
N SER A 99 -0.72 21.11 4.76
CA SER A 99 -1.99 21.80 4.95
C SER A 99 -2.15 22.97 4.01
N GLY A 100 -3.39 23.24 3.63
CA GLY A 100 -3.77 24.35 2.77
C GLY A 100 -5.27 24.59 2.84
N TRP A 101 -5.69 25.81 2.52
CA TRP A 101 -7.09 26.18 2.49
C TRP A 101 -7.55 26.53 1.07
N VAL A 102 -8.84 26.33 0.82
CA VAL A 102 -9.53 26.77 -0.38
C VAL A 102 -10.83 27.46 0.00
N ASN A 103 -11.07 28.62 -0.61
CA ASN A 103 -12.34 29.33 -0.55
C ASN A 103 -13.12 29.04 -1.84
N SER A 104 -14.29 28.45 -1.67
CA SER A 104 -15.16 27.94 -2.73
C SER A 104 -16.62 28.30 -2.46
N SER A 105 -17.52 27.92 -3.36
CA SER A 105 -18.96 28.06 -3.13
C SER A 105 -19.47 27.24 -1.93
N PHE A 106 -18.74 26.20 -1.53
CA PHE A 106 -19.01 25.38 -0.35
C PHE A 106 -18.43 25.97 0.95
N GLY A 107 -17.82 27.15 0.87
CA GLY A 107 -17.20 27.85 1.99
C GLY A 107 -15.67 27.81 1.95
N ASN A 108 -15.09 28.32 3.03
CA ASN A 108 -13.65 28.31 3.27
C ASN A 108 -13.29 27.05 4.04
N LEU A 109 -12.49 26.19 3.44
CA LEU A 109 -12.17 24.88 3.97
C LEU A 109 -10.67 24.67 4.02
N THR A 110 -10.18 24.10 5.12
CA THR A 110 -8.77 23.74 5.30
C THR A 110 -8.60 22.23 5.27
N THR A 111 -7.66 21.74 4.45
CA THR A 111 -7.26 20.34 4.39
C THR A 111 -5.97 20.14 5.16
N TYR A 112 -5.90 19.08 5.95
CA TYR A 112 -4.68 18.57 6.56
C TYR A 112 -4.45 17.16 6.07
N VAL A 113 -3.23 16.84 5.67
CA VAL A 113 -2.82 15.52 5.21
C VAL A 113 -1.59 15.10 5.99
N SER A 114 -1.66 13.99 6.69
CA SER A 114 -0.51 13.31 7.29
C SER A 114 -0.33 11.97 6.59
N ASN A 115 0.91 11.67 6.20
CA ASN A 115 1.29 10.34 5.72
C ASN A 115 2.50 9.86 6.50
N GLU A 116 2.48 8.61 6.91
CA GLU A 116 3.59 7.91 7.55
C GLU A 116 3.80 6.60 6.80
N ASN A 117 5.02 6.37 6.33
CA ASN A 117 5.39 5.16 5.62
C ASN A 117 6.63 4.56 6.29
N GLU A 118 6.58 3.27 6.54
CA GLU A 118 7.69 2.49 7.07
C GLU A 118 7.96 1.31 6.15
N PHE A 119 9.23 1.06 5.86
CA PHE A 119 9.68 -0.03 5.05
C PHE A 119 10.84 -0.74 5.75
N ASN A 120 10.73 -2.06 5.88
CA ASN A 120 11.79 -2.91 6.38
C ASN A 120 12.04 -4.05 5.39
N SER A 121 13.30 -4.29 5.06
CA SER A 121 13.73 -5.42 4.22
C SER A 121 14.91 -6.11 4.87
N LEU A 122 14.83 -7.43 5.00
CA LEU A 122 15.87 -8.31 5.50
C LEU A 122 16.11 -9.42 4.48
N VAL A 123 17.33 -9.50 3.96
CA VAL A 123 17.80 -10.63 3.16
C VAL A 123 18.89 -11.34 3.94
N LYS A 124 18.72 -12.63 4.20
CA LYS A 124 19.67 -13.44 4.97
C LYS A 124 20.04 -14.73 4.24
N PHE A 125 21.33 -14.96 4.08
CA PHE A 125 21.90 -16.20 3.58
C PHE A 125 22.51 -17.00 4.72
N THR A 126 22.15 -18.28 4.83
CA THR A 126 22.69 -19.22 5.80
C THR A 126 23.04 -20.55 5.13
N ASN A 127 23.66 -21.46 5.89
CA ASN A 127 24.06 -22.78 5.42
C ASN A 127 24.99 -22.73 4.18
N ASN A 128 25.98 -21.83 4.22
CA ASN A 128 26.91 -21.56 3.13
C ASN A 128 26.19 -21.16 1.83
N GLY A 129 25.20 -20.28 1.95
CA GLY A 129 24.39 -19.80 0.82
C GLY A 129 23.27 -20.75 0.38
N ASN A 130 23.20 -21.98 0.90
CA ASN A 130 22.17 -22.95 0.53
C ASN A 130 20.78 -22.66 1.13
N LYS A 131 20.64 -21.62 1.96
CA LYS A 131 19.35 -21.17 2.46
C LYS A 131 19.26 -19.65 2.40
N LYS A 132 18.22 -19.13 1.75
CA LYS A 132 17.94 -17.70 1.65
C LYS A 132 16.62 -17.40 2.35
N TYR A 133 16.60 -16.33 3.11
CA TYR A 133 15.41 -15.73 3.69
C TYR A 133 15.28 -14.31 3.14
N VAL A 134 14.10 -13.95 2.69
CA VAL A 134 13.70 -12.59 2.34
C VAL A 134 12.50 -12.28 3.20
N LEU A 135 12.59 -11.26 4.04
CA LEU A 135 11.48 -10.70 4.78
C LEU A 135 11.37 -9.24 4.39
N MET A 136 10.20 -8.82 3.95
CA MET A 136 9.90 -7.44 3.62
C MET A 136 8.60 -7.06 4.30
N ASN A 137 8.51 -5.85 4.82
CA ASN A 137 7.28 -5.32 5.38
C ASN A 137 7.17 -3.84 5.06
N THR A 138 6.05 -3.44 4.49
CA THR A 138 5.69 -2.04 4.28
C THR A 138 4.46 -1.72 5.11
N ASN A 139 4.51 -0.66 5.90
CA ASN A 139 3.36 -0.10 6.61
C ASN A 139 3.12 1.31 6.08
N GLN A 140 1.86 1.66 5.89
CA GLN A 140 1.46 3.01 5.54
C GLN A 140 0.26 3.41 6.38
N ASN A 141 0.35 4.59 7.00
CA ASN A 141 -0.76 5.27 7.64
C ASN A 141 -0.99 6.60 6.93
N ARG A 142 -2.26 6.93 6.70
CA ARG A 142 -2.67 8.23 6.18
C ARG A 142 -3.83 8.76 7.00
N LEU A 143 -3.78 10.07 7.25
CA LEU A 143 -4.86 10.83 7.85
C LEU A 143 -5.14 12.05 6.99
N VAL A 144 -6.38 12.20 6.55
CA VAL A 144 -6.89 13.41 5.91
C VAL A 144 -7.94 14.03 6.82
N LYS A 145 -7.84 15.32 7.10
CA LYS A 145 -8.83 16.08 7.86
C LYS A 145 -9.26 17.30 7.07
N ILE A 146 -10.56 17.56 7.05
CA ILE A 146 -11.16 18.75 6.46
C ILE A 146 -11.85 19.52 7.57
N SER A 147 -11.59 20.82 7.66
CA SER A 147 -12.20 21.72 8.64
C SER A 147 -12.75 22.99 8.00
N SER A 148 -13.68 23.65 8.68
CA SER A 148 -14.17 24.98 8.27
C SER A 148 -13.20 26.10 8.69
N GLY A 149 -13.14 27.14 7.87
CA GLY A 149 -12.33 28.33 8.12
C GLY A 149 -10.84 28.13 7.89
N GLU A 150 -10.09 29.24 7.88
CA GLU A 150 -8.64 29.24 7.61
C GLU A 150 -7.80 28.72 8.77
N GLN A 151 -8.32 28.80 10.00
CA GLN A 151 -7.66 28.34 11.22
C GLN A 151 -8.09 26.93 11.65
N GLY A 152 -9.11 26.36 10.98
CA GLY A 152 -9.62 25.02 11.25
C GLY A 152 -10.60 24.95 12.42
N ASP A 153 -11.66 25.74 12.35
CA ASP A 153 -12.73 25.78 13.33
C ASP A 153 -13.74 24.66 13.04
N GLY A 154 -13.55 23.50 13.68
CA GLY A 154 -14.45 22.33 13.58
C GLY A 154 -14.09 21.38 12.43
N ILE A 155 -13.96 20.09 12.75
CA ILE A 155 -13.72 19.03 11.78
C ILE A 155 -15.04 18.70 11.09
N ILE A 156 -15.07 18.80 9.77
CA ILE A 156 -16.22 18.48 8.92
C ILE A 156 -16.11 17.05 8.41
N SER A 157 -14.89 16.64 8.06
CA SER A 157 -14.61 15.28 7.61
C SER A 157 -13.22 14.81 8.06
N GLN A 158 -13.11 13.51 8.30
CA GLN A 158 -11.86 12.84 8.62
C GLN A 158 -11.80 11.50 7.90
N GLU A 159 -10.68 11.20 7.27
CA GLU A 159 -10.39 9.89 6.67
C GLU A 159 -9.08 9.34 7.24
N THR A 160 -9.10 8.09 7.69
CA THR A 160 -7.90 7.32 8.04
C THR A 160 -7.76 6.12 7.14
N TYR A 161 -6.54 5.85 6.72
CA TYR A 161 -6.18 4.68 5.93
C TYR A 161 -4.94 4.02 6.53
N GLU A 162 -5.00 2.71 6.73
CA GLU A 162 -3.87 1.88 7.18
C GLU A 162 -3.68 0.76 6.16
N SER A 163 -2.44 0.54 5.71
CA SER A 163 -2.11 -0.64 4.92
C SER A 163 -0.83 -1.31 5.38
N LYS A 164 -0.81 -2.64 5.30
CA LYS A 164 0.35 -3.49 5.60
C LYS A 164 0.58 -4.47 4.46
N TYR A 165 1.83 -4.57 4.03
CA TYR A 165 2.24 -5.47 2.96
C TYR A 165 3.50 -6.27 3.34
N PRO A 166 3.36 -7.34 4.15
CA PRO A 166 4.46 -8.26 4.42
C PRO A 166 4.67 -9.27 3.28
N ILE A 167 5.94 -9.53 2.97
CA ILE A 167 6.39 -10.62 2.09
C ILE A 167 7.44 -11.43 2.83
N GLN A 168 7.32 -12.75 2.78
CA GLN A 168 8.31 -13.72 3.22
C GLN A 168 8.61 -14.70 2.09
N VAL A 169 9.88 -14.84 1.73
CA VAL A 169 10.37 -15.88 0.82
C VAL A 169 11.47 -16.66 1.50
N ILE A 170 11.34 -17.97 1.54
CA ILE A 170 12.37 -18.87 2.03
C ILE A 170 12.73 -19.80 0.90
N THR A 171 14.01 -19.83 0.51
CA THR A 171 14.52 -20.81 -0.45
C THR A 171 15.59 -21.68 0.20
N LYS A 172 15.64 -22.95 -0.19
CA LYS A 172 16.62 -23.92 0.28
C LYS A 172 17.09 -24.79 -0.89
N THR A 173 18.40 -24.98 -0.98
CA THR A 173 19.03 -25.94 -1.89
C THR A 173 19.47 -27.17 -1.12
N VAL A 174 19.11 -28.35 -1.60
CA VAL A 174 19.50 -29.64 -1.02
C VAL A 174 20.22 -30.46 -2.08
N PRO A 175 21.48 -30.87 -1.86
CA PRO A 175 22.18 -31.75 -2.79
C PRO A 175 21.53 -33.13 -2.84
N GLY A 176 21.46 -33.73 -4.02
CA GLY A 176 21.04 -35.10 -4.27
C GLY A 176 22.19 -35.97 -4.78
N GLU A 177 21.85 -37.15 -5.29
CA GLU A 177 22.81 -38.06 -5.94
C GLU A 177 23.02 -37.69 -7.42
N ASN A 178 24.08 -38.21 -8.06
CA ASN A 178 24.36 -38.02 -9.48
C ASN A 178 24.31 -36.55 -9.95
N ASP A 179 24.94 -35.66 -9.16
CA ASP A 179 25.00 -34.21 -9.44
C ASP A 179 23.62 -33.53 -9.53
N THR A 180 22.59 -34.12 -8.94
CA THR A 180 21.27 -33.50 -8.81
C THR A 180 21.20 -32.60 -7.58
N TYR A 181 20.26 -31.65 -7.60
CA TYR A 181 19.90 -30.86 -6.43
C TYR A 181 18.41 -30.51 -6.45
N THR A 182 17.82 -30.37 -5.26
CA THR A 182 16.44 -29.92 -5.10
C THR A 182 16.43 -28.48 -4.58
N LEU A 183 15.75 -27.59 -5.29
CA LEU A 183 15.39 -26.26 -4.80
C LEU A 183 14.00 -26.32 -4.20
N ILE A 184 13.85 -25.85 -2.98
CA ILE A 184 12.58 -25.78 -2.25
C ILE A 184 12.33 -24.30 -1.96
N THR A 185 11.13 -23.81 -2.29
CA THR A 185 10.73 -22.42 -2.06
C THR A 185 9.39 -22.38 -1.36
N SER A 186 9.31 -21.58 -0.30
CA SER A 186 8.07 -21.19 0.36
C SER A 186 7.92 -19.68 0.27
N LEU A 187 6.73 -19.22 -0.12
CA LEU A 187 6.33 -17.82 -0.25
C LEU A 187 5.10 -17.61 0.64
N SER A 188 5.12 -16.52 1.41
CA SER A 188 3.93 -15.98 2.03
C SER A 188 3.92 -14.48 1.74
N HIS A 189 2.83 -13.97 1.20
CA HIS A 189 2.63 -12.53 1.11
C HIS A 189 1.20 -12.18 1.49
N SER A 190 1.00 -10.96 1.98
CA SER A 190 -0.35 -10.45 2.19
C SER A 190 -0.44 -8.95 1.96
N LEU A 191 -1.59 -8.49 1.49
CA LEU A 191 -2.05 -7.11 1.54
C LEU A 191 -3.16 -7.03 2.58
N TYR A 192 -3.02 -6.11 3.53
CA TYR A 192 -4.05 -5.75 4.47
C TYR A 192 -4.31 -4.26 4.33
N GLU A 193 -5.56 -3.87 4.17
CA GLU A 193 -5.97 -2.47 4.11
C GLU A 193 -7.16 -2.24 5.03
N LYS A 194 -7.19 -1.09 5.68
CA LYS A 194 -8.34 -0.59 6.42
C LYS A 194 -8.55 0.87 6.09
N GLN A 195 -9.80 1.23 5.88
CA GLN A 195 -10.22 2.60 5.68
C GLN A 195 -11.35 2.93 6.65
N HIS A 196 -11.32 4.14 7.17
CA HIS A 196 -12.40 4.72 7.96
C HIS A 196 -12.57 6.18 7.57
N CYS A 197 -13.80 6.61 7.37
CA CYS A 197 -14.15 7.96 6.97
C CYS A 197 -15.39 8.40 7.75
N GLU A 198 -15.33 9.62 8.27
CA GLU A 198 -16.45 10.29 8.92
C GLU A 198 -16.67 11.62 8.21
N SER A 199 -17.92 11.92 7.87
CA SER A 199 -18.31 13.19 7.25
C SER A 199 -19.73 13.56 7.66
N GLY A 200 -19.88 14.60 8.48
CA GLY A 200 -21.17 14.92 9.09
C GLY A 200 -21.75 13.74 9.88
N ASN A 201 -22.87 13.17 9.42
CA ASN A 201 -23.51 11.98 10.03
C ASN A 201 -23.18 10.68 9.29
N GLU A 202 -22.44 10.75 8.20
CA GLU A 202 -22.06 9.59 7.41
C GLU A 202 -20.76 9.01 7.95
N VAL A 203 -20.73 7.68 8.09
CA VAL A 203 -19.56 6.92 8.50
C VAL A 203 -19.36 5.83 7.47
N HIS A 204 -18.16 5.78 6.88
CA HIS A 204 -17.72 4.70 6.02
C HIS A 204 -16.46 4.01 6.57
N ALA A 205 -16.27 2.75 6.26
CA ALA A 205 -15.51 1.77 6.99
C ALA A 205 -15.39 0.53 6.10
N SER A 206 -14.16 0.21 5.71
CA SER A 206 -13.92 -1.01 4.94
C SER A 206 -12.58 -1.61 5.26
N TYR A 207 -12.44 -2.89 4.91
CA TYR A 207 -11.18 -3.60 5.00
C TYR A 207 -10.98 -4.54 3.82
N LEU A 208 -9.71 -4.80 3.51
CA LEU A 208 -9.27 -5.76 2.53
C LEU A 208 -8.20 -6.65 3.15
N ILE A 209 -8.30 -7.95 2.91
CA ILE A 209 -7.26 -8.94 3.20
C ILE A 209 -7.05 -9.77 1.95
N ASP A 210 -5.90 -9.65 1.31
CA ASP A 210 -5.47 -10.59 0.28
C ASP A 210 -4.22 -11.29 0.78
N LYS A 211 -4.31 -12.60 1.05
CA LYS A 211 -3.19 -13.40 1.55
C LYS A 211 -2.94 -14.56 0.62
N GLN A 212 -1.69 -14.72 0.21
CA GLN A 212 -1.23 -15.86 -0.58
C GLN A 212 -0.10 -16.60 0.13
N GLU A 213 -0.24 -17.91 0.19
CA GLU A 213 0.82 -18.85 0.60
C GLU A 213 1.10 -19.78 -0.56
N ALA A 214 2.37 -19.99 -0.88
CA ALA A 214 2.78 -20.91 -1.93
C ALA A 214 4.00 -21.70 -1.50
N ASP A 215 4.00 -22.98 -1.86
CA ASP A 215 5.11 -23.89 -1.64
C ASP A 215 5.42 -24.60 -2.94
N GLY A 216 6.70 -24.82 -3.20
CA GLY A 216 7.12 -25.55 -4.38
C GLY A 216 8.50 -26.12 -4.26
N TRP A 217 8.78 -27.12 -5.09
CA TRP A 217 10.10 -27.68 -5.24
C TRP A 217 10.38 -28.00 -6.70
N MET A 218 11.66 -27.99 -7.05
CA MET A 218 12.15 -28.45 -8.34
C MET A 218 13.40 -29.29 -8.14
N LEU A 219 13.43 -30.47 -8.78
CA LEU A 219 14.60 -31.31 -8.92
C LEU A 219 15.30 -30.90 -10.21
N ALA A 220 16.57 -30.52 -10.10
CA ALA A 220 17.40 -30.15 -11.22
C ALA A 220 18.68 -30.98 -11.27
N GLN A 221 19.21 -31.13 -12.47
CA GLN A 221 20.54 -31.69 -12.73
C GLN A 221 21.26 -30.73 -13.68
N ASP A 222 22.39 -30.18 -13.23
CA ASP A 222 23.10 -29.13 -13.95
C ASP A 222 22.15 -27.97 -14.34
N HIS A 223 21.89 -27.73 -15.64
CA HIS A 223 20.99 -26.67 -16.12
C HIS A 223 19.58 -27.16 -16.48
N SER A 224 19.26 -28.44 -16.26
CA SER A 224 17.97 -29.05 -16.65
C SER A 224 17.07 -29.32 -15.45
N VAL A 225 15.79 -28.96 -15.57
CA VAL A 225 14.76 -29.32 -14.59
C VAL A 225 14.21 -30.70 -14.94
N LEU A 226 14.34 -31.65 -14.01
CA LEU A 226 13.87 -33.03 -14.19
C LEU A 226 12.40 -33.18 -13.77
N SER A 227 12.02 -32.54 -12.66
CA SER A 227 10.66 -32.54 -12.15
C SER A 227 10.45 -31.40 -11.17
N GLY A 228 9.18 -31.12 -10.85
CA GLY A 228 8.82 -30.15 -9.83
C GLY A 228 7.33 -30.23 -9.52
N SER A 229 6.95 -29.58 -8.44
CA SER A 229 5.55 -29.40 -8.06
C SER A 229 5.41 -28.09 -7.31
N ALA A 230 4.24 -27.47 -7.44
CA ALA A 230 3.92 -26.24 -6.75
C ALA A 230 2.45 -26.24 -6.31
N SER A 231 2.20 -25.64 -5.15
CA SER A 231 0.86 -25.39 -4.64
C SER A 231 0.72 -23.96 -4.18
N THR A 232 -0.48 -23.43 -4.31
CA THR A 232 -0.84 -22.09 -3.86
C THR A 232 -2.16 -22.16 -3.11
N TRP A 233 -2.23 -21.45 -2.00
CA TRP A 233 -3.44 -21.16 -1.26
C TRP A 233 -3.60 -19.64 -1.23
N GLN A 234 -4.77 -19.14 -1.62
CA GLN A 234 -5.08 -17.72 -1.58
C GLN A 234 -6.39 -17.50 -0.84
N ARG A 235 -6.43 -16.48 0.00
CA ARG A 235 -7.63 -15.97 0.67
C ARG A 235 -7.77 -14.50 0.38
N TYR A 236 -8.87 -14.14 -0.25
CA TYR A 236 -9.27 -12.77 -0.50
C TYR A 236 -10.51 -12.47 0.34
N GLU A 237 -10.47 -11.43 1.14
CA GLU A 237 -11.60 -10.94 1.93
C GLU A 237 -11.76 -9.45 1.75
N TYR A 238 -12.98 -9.03 1.53
CA TYR A 238 -13.38 -7.63 1.51
C TYR A 238 -14.61 -7.48 2.38
N GLY A 239 -14.68 -6.40 3.15
CA GLY A 239 -15.90 -6.08 3.86
C GLY A 239 -16.06 -4.59 4.07
N ASP A 240 -17.30 -4.15 4.00
CA ASP A 240 -17.77 -2.81 4.30
C ASP A 240 -18.98 -2.88 5.24
N GLU A 241 -19.74 -1.80 5.41
CA GLU A 241 -20.88 -1.75 6.33
C GLU A 241 -22.08 -2.57 5.89
N ASP A 242 -22.13 -2.88 4.60
CA ASP A 242 -23.28 -3.51 3.97
C ASP A 242 -23.02 -4.98 3.72
N SER A 243 -21.78 -5.33 3.35
CA SER A 243 -21.45 -6.62 2.79
C SER A 243 -20.09 -7.13 3.25
N VAL A 244 -19.98 -8.46 3.27
CA VAL A 244 -18.70 -9.16 3.44
C VAL A 244 -18.60 -10.21 2.34
N TYR A 245 -17.43 -10.24 1.71
CA TYR A 245 -17.02 -11.21 0.71
C TYR A 245 -15.76 -11.92 1.18
N SER A 246 -15.72 -13.24 1.03
CA SER A 246 -14.52 -14.05 1.24
C SER A 246 -14.44 -15.13 0.18
N ARG A 247 -13.27 -15.30 -0.43
CA ARG A 247 -12.97 -16.40 -1.34
C ARG A 247 -11.65 -17.04 -0.98
N VAL A 248 -11.67 -18.36 -0.86
CA VAL A 248 -10.49 -19.18 -0.59
C VAL A 248 -10.30 -20.15 -1.74
N VAL A 249 -9.16 -20.06 -2.43
CA VAL A 249 -8.81 -20.91 -3.56
C VAL A 249 -7.53 -21.69 -3.25
N GLN A 250 -7.55 -22.98 -3.50
CA GLN A 250 -6.37 -23.84 -3.41
C GLN A 250 -6.07 -24.46 -4.76
N VAL A 251 -4.82 -24.33 -5.21
CA VAL A 251 -4.34 -24.84 -6.49
C VAL A 251 -3.11 -25.72 -6.24
N LYS A 252 -2.97 -26.82 -6.98
CA LYS A 252 -1.75 -27.62 -7.03
C LYS A 252 -1.46 -28.03 -8.47
N ASP A 253 -0.23 -27.82 -8.91
CA ASP A 253 0.26 -28.21 -10.24
C ASP A 253 -0.67 -27.74 -11.38
N GLY A 254 -1.22 -26.53 -11.24
CA GLY A 254 -2.15 -25.92 -12.20
C GLY A 254 -3.61 -26.38 -12.08
N VAL A 255 -3.95 -27.27 -11.15
CA VAL A 255 -5.31 -27.78 -10.92
C VAL A 255 -5.93 -27.15 -9.68
N ILE A 256 -7.13 -26.60 -9.81
CA ILE A 256 -7.92 -26.11 -8.68
C ILE A 256 -8.41 -27.30 -7.85
N LEU A 257 -8.00 -27.35 -6.58
CA LEU A 257 -8.40 -28.39 -5.62
C LEU A 257 -9.64 -28.00 -4.84
N SER A 258 -9.78 -26.71 -4.50
CA SER A 258 -10.96 -26.15 -3.86
C SER A 258 -11.12 -24.66 -4.21
N ASP A 259 -12.37 -24.22 -4.23
CA ASP A 259 -12.77 -22.84 -4.47
C ASP A 259 -14.04 -22.58 -3.64
N ASN A 260 -13.86 -21.93 -2.49
CA ASN A 260 -14.92 -21.69 -1.53
C ASN A 260 -15.21 -20.20 -1.47
N VAL A 261 -16.47 -19.83 -1.71
CA VAL A 261 -16.95 -18.46 -1.63
C VAL A 261 -17.91 -18.34 -0.45
N THR A 262 -17.80 -17.25 0.30
CA THR A 262 -18.74 -16.87 1.35
C THR A 262 -19.10 -15.42 1.15
N GLU A 263 -20.40 -15.16 1.08
CA GLU A 263 -20.98 -13.83 0.93
C GLU A 263 -22.04 -13.64 2.01
N GLY A 264 -22.15 -12.43 2.55
CA GLY A 264 -23.15 -12.12 3.55
C GLY A 264 -23.34 -10.64 3.73
N SER A 265 -24.43 -10.28 4.41
CA SER A 265 -24.63 -8.93 4.93
C SER A 265 -23.75 -8.71 6.16
N ALA A 266 -23.09 -7.55 6.26
CA ALA A 266 -22.37 -7.21 7.47
C ALA A 266 -23.35 -7.09 8.65
N LEU A 267 -23.13 -7.87 9.72
CA LEU A 267 -23.78 -7.61 10.99
C LEU A 267 -23.12 -6.33 11.53
N ARG A 268 -23.81 -5.19 11.44
CA ARG A 268 -23.37 -3.87 11.94
C ARG A 268 -22.60 -4.03 13.26
N HIS A 269 -21.28 -4.16 13.23
CA HIS A 269 -20.34 -4.04 14.34
C HIS A 269 -18.92 -4.25 13.79
N PHE A 270 -18.42 -3.22 13.10
CA PHE A 270 -16.99 -2.95 13.17
C PHE A 270 -16.71 -2.48 14.60
N SER A 271 -16.14 -3.36 15.43
CA SER A 271 -15.52 -2.95 16.68
C SER A 271 -14.16 -2.35 16.36
N TRP A 272 -14.09 -1.03 16.47
CA TRP A 272 -12.91 -0.18 16.28
C TRP A 272 -11.96 -0.27 17.47
#